data_AF-A0A821IJV3-F1
#
_entry.id   AF-A0A821IJV3-F1
#
_cell.length_a   1.000
_cell.length_b   1.000
_cell.length_c   1.000
_cell.angle_alpha   90.00
_cell.angle_beta   90.00
_cell.angle_gamma   90.00
#
_symmetry.space_group_name_H-M   'P 1'
#
loop_
_entity.id
_entity.type
_entity.pdbx_description
1 polymer ?
#
loop_
_entity_poly.entity_id
_entity_poly.type
_entity_poly.pdbx_seq_one_letter_code
_entity_poly.pdbx_strand_id
1 'polypeptide(L)'
;ISGQYTSRKKPLLEHHIKIVGFDEKILVLQSLRLPKRITIREHDENDYRFLIKVSEDIRQDQRIQALFSIMNDLYDDDTNCNQSNSAHITVQTYKGMIEWLDNTPPLKELIETSYTQAELDIISEGQHPRKLYQDYVTNVFQKAKPTVKSTSNTIMYAELFINLTKSQVQDEFNKIQSVIPSDLLRRAYYKITNSHEGFYTLRRQFITSYAI
;
A
#
# COMPACT_ATOMS: atom_id res chain seq x y z
N ILE A 1 -8.43 25.76 -1.91
CA ILE A 1 -7.47 24.63 -1.77
C ILE A 1 -6.20 24.74 -2.64
N SER A 2 -5.05 24.32 -2.11
CA SER A 2 -3.80 24.15 -2.87
C SER A 2 -3.84 22.91 -3.76
N GLY A 3 -3.19 22.92 -4.93
CA GLY A 3 -3.23 21.80 -5.89
C GLY A 3 -4.13 22.00 -7.11
N GLN A 4 -4.93 23.08 -7.13
CA GLN A 4 -5.86 23.39 -8.25
C GLN A 4 -5.19 24.01 -9.48
N TYR A 5 -3.93 24.43 -9.36
CA TYR A 5 -3.17 24.95 -10.49
C TYR A 5 -2.49 23.79 -11.21
N THR A 6 -3.00 23.45 -12.39
CA THR A 6 -2.29 22.57 -13.32
C THR A 6 -1.56 23.42 -14.35
N SER A 7 -0.36 23.00 -14.77
CA SER A 7 0.38 23.67 -15.85
C SER A 7 -0.23 23.45 -17.24
N ARG A 8 -1.32 22.68 -17.33
CA ARG A 8 -1.90 22.18 -18.59
C ARG A 8 -2.86 23.17 -19.24
N LYS A 9 -3.56 23.99 -18.45
CA LYS A 9 -4.57 24.95 -18.94
C LYS A 9 -4.51 26.24 -18.14
N LYS A 10 -4.96 27.34 -18.74
CA LYS A 10 -5.12 28.62 -18.03
C LYS A 10 -6.11 28.42 -16.86
N PRO A 11 -5.75 28.82 -15.63
CA PRO A 11 -6.62 28.63 -14.47
C PRO A 11 -7.86 29.53 -14.58
N LEU A 12 -9.03 28.95 -14.29
CA LEU A 12 -10.29 29.68 -14.18
C LEU A 12 -10.52 30.03 -12.72
N LEU A 13 -9.98 31.17 -12.31
CA LEU A 13 -9.95 31.60 -10.90
C LEU A 13 -11.34 31.69 -10.24
N GLU A 14 -12.37 31.97 -11.03
CA GLU A 14 -13.76 32.05 -10.57
C GLU A 14 -14.33 30.69 -10.12
N HIS A 15 -13.80 29.59 -10.66
CA HIS A 15 -14.18 28.22 -10.32
C HIS A 15 -13.24 27.58 -9.28
N HIS A 16 -12.26 28.33 -8.78
CA HIS A 16 -11.35 27.78 -7.78
C HIS A 16 -12.07 27.57 -6.46
N ILE A 17 -11.92 26.36 -5.95
CA ILE A 17 -12.46 25.91 -4.68
C ILE A 17 -11.79 26.69 -3.54
N LYS A 18 -12.60 27.35 -2.72
CA LYS A 18 -12.19 28.19 -1.59
C LYS A 18 -12.48 27.48 -0.27
N ILE A 19 -11.51 27.57 0.62
CA ILE A 19 -11.61 27.04 1.98
C ILE A 19 -12.61 27.91 2.74
N VAL A 20 -13.65 27.29 3.29
CA VAL A 20 -14.60 27.97 4.20
C VAL A 20 -14.40 27.57 5.66
N GLY A 21 -13.75 26.43 5.91
CA GLY A 21 -13.42 26.02 7.26
C GLY A 21 -12.64 24.71 7.33
N PHE A 22 -12.45 24.24 8.55
CA PHE A 22 -11.81 22.95 8.85
C PHE A 22 -12.72 22.17 9.78
N ASP A 23 -12.66 20.84 9.69
CA ASP A 23 -13.26 20.01 10.73
C ASP A 23 -12.41 20.07 12.01
N GLU A 24 -13.07 20.08 13.16
CA GLU A 24 -12.42 20.11 14.47
C GLU A 24 -11.70 18.79 14.79
N LYS A 25 -12.14 17.68 14.16
CA LYS A 25 -11.60 16.35 14.40
C LYS A 25 -10.39 16.08 13.52
N ILE A 26 -9.29 15.68 14.15
CA ILE A 26 -8.08 15.21 13.48
C ILE A 26 -7.91 13.72 13.77
N LEU A 27 -7.71 12.93 12.71
CA LEU A 27 -7.38 11.51 12.86
C LEU A 27 -5.85 11.34 12.83
N VAL A 28 -5.28 10.74 13.86
CA VAL A 28 -3.87 10.34 13.88
C VAL A 28 -3.76 8.89 13.44
N LEU A 29 -3.03 8.63 12.35
CA LEU A 29 -2.86 7.27 11.83
C LEU A 29 -1.78 6.51 12.62
N GLN A 30 -2.02 5.22 12.83
CA GLN A 30 -1.09 4.29 13.48
C GLN A 30 0.01 3.83 12.52
N SER A 31 0.88 4.76 12.15
CA SER A 31 2.10 4.52 11.35
C SER A 31 3.32 5.06 12.08
N LEU A 32 4.53 4.68 11.65
CA LEU A 32 5.79 5.02 12.31
C LEU A 32 5.95 6.53 12.62
N ARG A 33 5.43 7.38 11.73
CA ARG A 33 5.53 8.85 11.84
C ARG A 33 4.26 9.53 12.33
N LEU A 34 3.23 8.76 12.70
CA LEU A 34 1.94 9.26 13.21
C LEU A 34 1.36 10.43 12.37
N PRO A 35 1.23 10.26 11.04
CA PRO A 35 0.73 11.33 10.18
C PRO A 35 -0.74 11.63 10.51
N LYS A 36 -1.15 12.88 10.26
CA LYS A 36 -2.46 13.41 10.66
C LYS A 36 -3.34 13.58 9.45
N ARG A 37 -4.53 12.98 9.45
CA ARG A 37 -5.57 13.27 8.46
C ARG A 37 -6.43 14.42 8.97
N ILE A 38 -6.52 15.47 8.16
CA ILE A 38 -7.41 16.61 8.37
C ILE A 38 -8.53 16.60 7.33
N THR A 39 -9.63 17.26 7.66
CA THR A 39 -10.73 17.51 6.73
C THR A 39 -10.87 19.02 6.56
N ILE A 40 -10.85 19.47 5.31
CA ILE A 40 -11.03 20.87 4.92
C ILE A 40 -12.42 20.99 4.30
N ARG A 41 -13.19 21.96 4.79
CA ARG A 41 -14.54 22.25 4.30
C ARG A 41 -14.45 23.37 3.28
N GLU A 42 -15.03 23.16 2.11
CA GLU A 42 -14.96 24.09 1.01
C GLU A 42 -16.32 24.71 0.67
N HIS A 43 -16.28 25.82 -0.06
CA HIS A 43 -17.48 26.59 -0.43
C HIS A 43 -18.44 25.86 -1.38
N ASP A 44 -18.02 24.73 -1.95
CA ASP A 44 -18.82 23.86 -2.83
C ASP A 44 -19.60 22.79 -2.04
N GLU A 45 -19.68 22.95 -0.72
CA GLU A 45 -20.36 22.05 0.21
C GLU A 45 -19.73 20.65 0.31
N ASN A 46 -18.51 20.46 -0.21
CA ASN A 46 -17.77 19.22 -0.13
C ASN A 46 -16.67 19.25 0.93
N ASP A 47 -16.41 18.08 1.51
CA ASP A 47 -15.33 17.82 2.45
C ASP A 47 -14.13 17.21 1.73
N TYR A 48 -12.98 17.87 1.80
CA TYR A 48 -11.72 17.38 1.20
C TYR A 48 -10.76 16.94 2.29
N ARG A 49 -10.29 15.69 2.19
CA ARG A 49 -9.42 15.08 3.21
C ARG A 49 -7.98 15.07 2.74
N PHE A 50 -7.07 15.41 3.65
CA PHE A 50 -5.64 15.42 3.38
C PHE A 50 -4.86 14.78 4.50
N LEU A 51 -3.86 13.98 4.14
CA LEU A 51 -2.84 13.48 5.03
C LEU A 51 -1.69 14.47 5.13
N ILE A 52 -1.42 14.95 6.34
CA ILE A 52 -0.32 15.86 6.63
C ILE A 52 0.91 15.06 7.11
N LYS A 53 2.01 15.21 6.39
CA LYS A 53 3.35 14.70 6.70
C LYS A 53 4.30 15.85 7.00
N VAL A 54 4.19 16.46 8.19
CA VAL A 54 4.94 17.68 8.55
C VAL A 54 6.44 17.44 8.68
N SER A 55 6.86 16.26 9.15
CA SER A 55 8.25 15.94 9.44
C SER A 55 9.02 15.32 8.28
N GLU A 56 8.39 15.21 7.09
CA GLU A 56 8.97 14.51 5.94
C GLU A 56 9.07 15.43 4.75
N ASP A 57 10.18 15.30 4.02
CA ASP A 57 10.36 15.97 2.74
C ASP A 57 9.65 15.20 1.63
N ILE A 58 8.44 15.63 1.28
CA ILE A 58 7.62 14.97 0.25
C ILE A 58 7.96 15.40 -1.19
N ARG A 59 9.07 16.12 -1.42
CA ARG A 59 9.44 16.59 -2.78
C ARG A 59 9.67 15.43 -3.74
N GLN A 60 10.22 14.32 -3.25
CA GLN A 60 10.42 13.13 -4.08
C GLN A 60 9.07 12.51 -4.47
N ASP A 61 8.16 12.29 -3.52
CA ASP A 61 6.80 11.82 -3.79
C ASP A 61 6.08 12.73 -4.79
N GLN A 62 6.19 14.06 -4.62
CA GLN A 62 5.60 15.02 -5.53
C GLN A 62 6.11 14.89 -6.97
N ARG A 63 7.42 14.68 -7.14
CA ARG A 63 8.01 14.47 -8.47
C ARG A 63 7.57 13.14 -9.09
N ILE A 64 7.43 12.10 -8.27
CA ILE A 64 6.92 10.80 -8.72
C ILE A 64 5.44 10.93 -9.17
N GLN A 65 4.60 11.64 -8.41
CA GLN A 65 3.20 11.87 -8.78
C GLN A 65 3.07 12.72 -10.06
N ALA A 66 3.94 13.72 -10.24
CA ALA A 66 4.00 14.45 -11.50
C ALA A 66 4.38 13.54 -12.68
N LEU A 67 5.33 12.62 -12.49
CA LEU A 67 5.69 11.63 -13.51
C LEU A 67 4.53 10.69 -13.82
N PHE A 68 3.81 10.18 -12.81
CA PHE A 68 2.60 9.38 -13.02
C PHE A 68 1.51 10.15 -13.76
N SER A 69 1.38 11.46 -13.50
CA SER A 69 0.42 12.30 -14.22
C SER A 69 0.77 12.40 -15.71
N ILE A 70 2.06 12.47 -16.06
CA ILE A 70 2.53 12.45 -17.46
C ILE A 70 2.34 11.06 -18.08
N MET A 71 2.63 9.99 -17.33
CA MET A 71 2.41 8.62 -17.81
C MET A 71 0.93 8.37 -18.12
N ASN A 72 0.02 8.81 -17.24
CA ASN A 72 -1.42 8.72 -17.47
C ASN A 72 -1.83 9.48 -18.74
N ASP A 73 -1.30 10.67 -19.00
CA ASP A 73 -1.57 11.40 -20.26
C ASP A 73 -1.11 10.61 -21.49
N LEU A 74 0.07 9.98 -21.43
CA LEU A 74 0.58 9.15 -22.52
C LEU A 74 -0.26 7.88 -22.74
N TYR A 75 -0.80 7.31 -21.66
CA TYR A 75 -1.75 6.19 -21.76
C TYR A 75 -3.08 6.63 -22.37
N ASP A 76 -3.57 7.80 -21.99
CA ASP A 76 -4.79 8.43 -22.54
C ASP A 76 -4.65 8.78 -24.04
N ASP A 77 -3.43 9.01 -24.53
CA ASP A 77 -3.20 9.28 -25.95
C ASP A 77 -3.15 7.99 -26.81
N ASP A 78 -2.86 6.82 -26.21
CA ASP A 78 -2.79 5.54 -26.94
C ASP A 78 -4.14 4.83 -26.98
N THR A 79 -4.70 4.73 -28.18
CA THR A 79 -5.98 4.04 -28.45
C THR A 79 -6.01 2.56 -28.08
N ASN A 80 -4.85 1.89 -27.96
CA ASN A 80 -4.78 0.50 -27.49
C ASN A 80 -4.83 0.39 -25.95
N CYS A 81 -4.32 1.42 -25.25
CA CYS A 81 -4.33 1.50 -23.80
C CYS A 81 -5.67 2.02 -23.25
N ASN A 82 -6.35 2.88 -24.00
CA ASN A 82 -7.67 3.43 -23.69
C ASN A 82 -8.85 2.43 -23.71
N GLN A 83 -8.69 1.27 -24.36
CA GLN A 83 -9.76 0.26 -24.43
C GLN A 83 -9.90 -0.54 -23.13
N SER A 84 -8.83 -0.60 -22.34
CA SER A 84 -8.88 -1.09 -20.97
C SER A 84 -9.21 0.11 -20.10
N ASN A 85 -10.17 0.01 -19.19
CA ASN A 85 -10.41 1.04 -18.16
C ASN A 85 -9.17 1.13 -17.25
N SER A 86 -8.09 1.70 -17.78
CA SER A 86 -6.79 1.81 -17.14
C SER A 86 -6.98 2.66 -15.90
N ALA A 87 -6.60 2.11 -14.75
CA ALA A 87 -6.81 2.77 -13.48
C ALA A 87 -5.81 3.93 -13.38
N HIS A 88 -6.25 5.14 -13.69
CA HIS A 88 -5.48 6.34 -13.40
C HIS A 88 -5.47 6.57 -11.90
N ILE A 89 -4.31 6.35 -11.28
CA ILE A 89 -4.10 6.75 -9.90
C ILE A 89 -3.25 8.01 -9.94
N THR A 90 -3.91 9.16 -9.80
CA THR A 90 -3.22 10.43 -9.54
C THR A 90 -3.65 10.91 -8.17
N VAL A 91 -2.70 10.98 -7.24
CA VAL A 91 -2.93 11.53 -5.91
C VAL A 91 -2.29 12.91 -5.87
N GLN A 92 -3.05 13.92 -5.45
CA GLN A 92 -2.50 15.26 -5.34
C GLN A 92 -1.54 15.36 -4.15
N THR A 93 -0.34 15.89 -4.40
CA THR A 93 0.65 16.18 -3.36
C THR A 93 1.03 17.65 -3.39
N TYR A 94 0.96 18.32 -2.23
CA TYR A 94 1.29 19.74 -2.11
C TYR A 94 1.90 20.06 -0.76
N LYS A 95 3.13 20.60 -0.72
CA LYS A 95 3.79 21.19 0.46
C LYS A 95 3.51 20.45 1.80
N GLY A 96 3.84 19.16 1.87
CA GLY A 96 3.65 18.32 3.06
C GLY A 96 2.25 17.70 3.22
N MET A 97 1.33 17.97 2.29
CA MET A 97 -0.01 17.39 2.25
C MET A 97 -0.13 16.41 1.09
N ILE A 98 -0.82 15.30 1.34
CA ILE A 98 -1.17 14.29 0.34
C ILE A 98 -2.68 14.13 0.38
N GLU A 99 -3.34 14.14 -0.76
CA GLU A 99 -4.77 13.85 -0.86
C GLU A 99 -5.10 12.49 -0.22
N TRP A 100 -6.16 12.47 0.56
CA TRP A 100 -6.64 11.26 1.20
C TRP A 100 -7.78 10.66 0.39
N LEU A 101 -7.56 9.46 -0.12
CA LEU A 101 -8.60 8.68 -0.78
C LEU A 101 -9.42 7.94 0.29
N ASP A 102 -10.75 8.10 0.22
CA ASP A 102 -11.64 7.40 1.13
C ASP A 102 -11.92 5.98 0.67
N ASN A 103 -12.26 5.11 1.63
CA ASN A 103 -12.56 3.70 1.39
C ASN A 103 -11.41 2.90 0.75
N THR A 104 -10.16 3.32 0.97
CA THR A 104 -8.95 2.62 0.51
C THR A 104 -8.16 2.06 1.70
N PRO A 105 -8.57 0.93 2.31
CA PRO A 105 -7.77 0.28 3.35
C PRO A 105 -6.46 -0.26 2.77
N PRO A 106 -5.37 -0.33 3.56
CA PRO A 106 -4.15 -1.01 3.15
C PRO A 106 -4.42 -2.48 2.79
N LEU A 107 -3.76 -2.98 1.74
CA LEU A 107 -3.91 -4.39 1.31
C LEU A 107 -3.66 -5.39 2.45
N LYS A 108 -2.72 -5.07 3.35
CA LYS A 108 -2.45 -5.88 4.54
C LYS A 108 -3.70 -6.07 5.40
N GLU A 109 -4.40 -4.98 5.72
CA GLU A 109 -5.63 -5.01 6.53
C GLU A 109 -6.73 -5.82 5.84
N LEU A 110 -6.86 -5.64 4.52
CA LEU A 110 -7.80 -6.41 3.70
C LEU A 110 -7.55 -7.93 3.76
N ILE A 111 -6.27 -8.34 3.73
CA ILE A 111 -5.87 -9.74 3.83
C ILE A 111 -6.04 -10.27 5.26
N GLU A 112 -5.61 -9.52 6.27
CA GLU A 112 -5.67 -9.93 7.67
C GLU A 112 -7.11 -10.14 8.16
N THR A 113 -8.05 -9.30 7.72
CA THR A 113 -9.49 -9.47 8.03
C THR A 113 -10.12 -10.70 7.36
N SER A 114 -9.42 -11.36 6.42
CA SER A 114 -9.94 -12.50 5.66
C SER A 114 -9.60 -13.86 6.27
N TYR A 115 -8.71 -13.89 7.26
CA TYR A 115 -8.43 -15.09 8.04
C TYR A 115 -9.68 -15.55 8.83
N THR A 116 -9.79 -16.86 9.01
CA THR A 116 -10.72 -17.47 9.97
C THR A 116 -10.09 -17.50 11.35
N GLN A 117 -10.92 -17.62 12.40
CA GLN A 117 -10.40 -17.70 13.77
C GLN A 117 -9.45 -18.89 13.95
N ALA A 118 -9.79 -20.07 13.41
CA ALA A 118 -8.93 -21.25 13.49
C ALA A 118 -7.55 -21.05 12.83
N GLU A 119 -7.50 -20.34 11.69
CA GLU A 119 -6.21 -20.01 11.05
C GLU A 119 -5.41 -18.99 11.88
N LEU A 120 -6.08 -18.02 12.51
CA LEU A 120 -5.43 -17.07 13.42
C LEU A 120 -4.88 -17.77 14.66
N ASP A 121 -5.61 -18.75 15.20
CA ASP A 121 -5.19 -19.52 16.36
C ASP A 121 -3.88 -20.29 16.04
N ILE A 122 -3.83 -20.99 14.89
CA ILE A 122 -2.62 -21.68 14.41
C ILE A 122 -1.43 -20.70 14.26
N ILE A 123 -1.69 -19.52 13.69
CA ILE A 123 -0.67 -18.47 13.53
C ILE A 123 -0.17 -17.99 14.91
N SER A 124 -1.08 -17.82 15.87
CA SER A 124 -0.78 -17.35 17.22
C SER A 124 0.02 -18.37 18.05
N GLU A 125 -0.16 -19.67 17.80
CA GLU A 125 0.56 -20.78 18.43
C GLU A 125 2.03 -20.92 17.95
N GLY A 126 2.53 -19.92 17.22
CA GLY A 126 3.93 -19.84 16.80
C GLY A 126 4.19 -20.32 15.39
N GLN A 127 3.15 -20.65 14.61
CA GLN A 127 3.29 -20.91 13.18
C GLN A 127 3.18 -19.63 12.32
N HIS A 128 3.22 -18.44 12.92
CA HIS A 128 3.23 -17.20 12.16
C HIS A 128 4.40 -17.19 11.15
N PRO A 129 4.15 -16.97 9.84
CA PRO A 129 5.17 -17.06 8.79
C PRO A 129 6.43 -16.22 9.06
N ARG A 130 6.24 -14.99 9.58
CA ARG A 130 7.33 -14.12 10.03
C ARG A 130 8.23 -14.77 11.09
N LYS A 131 7.65 -15.47 12.07
CA LYS A 131 8.41 -16.15 13.13
C LYS A 131 9.19 -17.32 12.56
N LEU A 132 8.54 -18.17 11.74
CA LEU A 132 9.19 -19.28 11.05
C LEU A 132 10.39 -18.80 10.22
N TYR A 133 10.22 -17.72 9.48
CA TYR A 133 11.30 -17.10 8.72
C TYR A 133 12.42 -16.58 9.63
N GLN A 134 12.10 -15.87 10.70
CA GLN A 134 13.08 -15.33 11.63
C GLN A 134 13.87 -16.43 12.34
N ASP A 135 13.20 -17.51 12.75
CA ASP A 135 13.82 -18.67 13.37
C ASP A 135 14.75 -19.36 12.37
N TYR A 136 14.33 -19.53 11.11
CA TYR A 136 15.19 -20.08 10.05
C TYR A 136 16.46 -19.24 9.85
N VAL A 137 16.31 -17.93 9.67
CA VAL A 137 17.44 -17.00 9.48
C VAL A 137 18.40 -17.08 10.67
N THR A 138 17.87 -17.03 11.89
CA THR A 138 18.68 -17.10 13.11
C THR A 138 19.40 -18.44 13.24
N ASN A 139 18.72 -19.55 12.94
CA ASN A 139 19.29 -20.89 13.01
C ASN A 139 20.41 -21.11 11.97
N VAL A 140 20.22 -20.64 10.74
CA VAL A 140 21.25 -20.73 9.70
C VAL A 140 22.47 -19.88 10.08
N PHE A 141 22.24 -18.65 10.54
CA PHE A 141 23.31 -17.77 11.01
C PHE A 141 24.07 -18.40 12.19
N GLN A 142 23.37 -18.92 13.20
CA GLN A 142 23.98 -19.52 14.38
C GLN A 142 24.81 -20.77 14.03
N LYS A 143 24.40 -21.54 13.01
CA LYS A 143 25.19 -22.66 12.47
C LYS A 143 26.49 -22.19 11.81
N ALA A 144 26.45 -21.08 11.07
CA ALA A 144 27.62 -20.53 10.40
C ALA A 144 28.59 -19.83 11.39
N LYS A 145 28.05 -19.14 12.41
CA LYS A 145 28.80 -18.34 13.39
C LYS A 145 28.37 -18.65 14.84
N PRO A 146 28.74 -19.83 15.38
CA PRO A 146 28.26 -20.29 16.68
C PRO A 146 28.71 -19.43 17.87
N THR A 147 29.80 -18.68 17.72
CA THR A 147 30.34 -17.80 18.77
C THR A 147 29.60 -16.47 18.88
N VAL A 148 28.86 -16.06 17.84
CA VAL A 148 28.14 -14.78 17.79
C VAL A 148 26.68 -15.01 18.11
N LYS A 149 26.22 -14.51 19.26
CA LYS A 149 24.84 -14.73 19.73
C LYS A 149 23.79 -13.87 19.02
N SER A 150 24.15 -12.66 18.60
CA SER A 150 23.23 -11.74 17.93
C SER A 150 24.01 -10.71 17.13
N THR A 151 23.44 -10.27 16.01
CA THR A 151 24.01 -9.24 15.14
C THR A 151 22.90 -8.55 14.35
N SER A 152 23.24 -7.56 13.53
CA SER A 152 22.29 -6.90 12.64
C SER A 152 21.73 -7.86 11.58
N ASN A 153 20.48 -7.66 11.16
CA ASN A 153 19.85 -8.47 10.11
C ASN A 153 20.68 -8.48 8.81
N THR A 154 21.34 -7.36 8.47
CA THR A 154 22.20 -7.26 7.29
C THR A 154 23.33 -8.28 7.30
N ILE A 155 23.99 -8.46 8.45
CA ILE A 155 25.08 -9.43 8.60
C ILE A 155 24.53 -10.86 8.55
N MET A 156 23.39 -11.11 9.19
CA MET A 156 22.74 -12.43 9.11
C MET A 156 22.41 -12.79 7.66
N TYR A 157 21.81 -11.87 6.89
CA TYR A 157 21.50 -12.10 5.49
C TYR A 157 22.75 -12.35 4.65
N ALA A 158 23.85 -11.62 4.89
CA ALA A 158 25.10 -11.86 4.18
C ALA A 158 25.62 -13.29 4.39
N GLU A 159 25.56 -13.81 5.62
CA GLU A 159 25.91 -15.21 5.90
C GLU A 159 24.95 -16.20 5.22
N LEU A 160 23.65 -15.93 5.21
CA LEU A 160 22.67 -16.76 4.49
C LEU A 160 23.00 -16.86 3.00
N PHE A 161 23.34 -15.74 2.35
CA PHE A 161 23.70 -15.72 0.92
C PHE A 161 24.95 -16.53 0.60
N ILE A 162 25.91 -16.60 1.52
CA ILE A 162 27.15 -17.37 1.34
C ILE A 162 26.91 -18.86 1.58
N ASN A 163 26.11 -19.21 2.60
CA ASN A 163 26.02 -20.58 3.10
C ASN A 163 24.83 -21.38 2.54
N LEU A 164 23.82 -20.73 1.95
CA LEU A 164 22.63 -21.41 1.43
C LEU A 164 22.67 -21.57 -0.09
N THR A 165 22.24 -22.74 -0.54
CA THR A 165 21.97 -22.98 -1.96
C THR A 165 20.56 -22.55 -2.34
N LYS A 166 20.34 -22.32 -3.64
CA LYS A 166 19.01 -22.01 -4.19
C LYS A 166 17.95 -23.05 -3.79
N SER A 167 18.28 -24.35 -3.84
CA SER A 167 17.34 -25.42 -3.49
C SER A 167 16.88 -25.31 -2.05
N GLN A 168 17.82 -25.14 -1.11
CA GLN A 168 17.50 -25.03 0.32
C GLN A 168 16.61 -23.82 0.62
N VAL A 169 16.88 -22.69 -0.04
CA VAL A 169 16.05 -21.48 0.10
C VAL A 169 14.64 -21.73 -0.47
N GLN A 170 14.54 -22.39 -1.61
CA GLN A 170 13.26 -22.71 -2.23
C GLN A 170 12.44 -23.68 -1.38
N ASP A 171 13.06 -24.70 -0.81
CA ASP A 171 12.41 -25.69 0.05
C ASP A 171 11.85 -25.02 1.32
N GLU A 172 12.64 -24.16 1.98
CA GLU A 172 12.17 -23.45 3.17
C GLU A 172 11.10 -22.40 2.81
N PHE A 173 11.25 -21.71 1.68
CA PHE A 173 10.23 -20.77 1.20
C PHE A 173 8.89 -21.46 0.98
N ASN A 174 8.87 -22.59 0.28
CA ASN A 174 7.65 -23.37 0.04
C ASN A 174 7.02 -23.85 1.35
N LYS A 175 7.85 -24.30 2.31
CA LYS A 175 7.40 -24.72 3.63
C LYS A 175 6.73 -23.57 4.39
N ILE A 176 7.35 -22.39 4.44
CA ILE A 176 6.76 -21.22 5.12
C ILE A 176 5.48 -20.75 4.40
N GLN A 177 5.50 -20.73 3.06
CA GLN A 177 4.35 -20.35 2.24
C GLN A 177 3.16 -21.29 2.47
N SER A 178 3.40 -22.59 2.68
CA SER A 178 2.32 -23.58 2.87
C SER A 178 1.43 -23.33 4.09
N VAL A 179 1.92 -22.57 5.07
CA VAL A 179 1.14 -22.16 6.25
C VAL A 179 0.16 -21.03 5.92
N ILE A 180 0.38 -20.30 4.83
CA ILE A 180 -0.47 -19.19 4.42
C ILE A 180 -1.59 -19.74 3.52
N PRO A 181 -2.87 -19.54 3.88
CA PRO A 181 -3.97 -19.93 3.02
C PRO A 181 -3.91 -19.22 1.66
N SER A 182 -4.03 -19.97 0.57
CA SER A 182 -3.82 -19.47 -0.79
C SER A 182 -4.95 -18.56 -1.31
N ASP A 183 -6.08 -18.50 -0.61
CA ASP A 183 -7.30 -17.87 -1.09
C ASP A 183 -7.75 -16.66 -0.28
N LEU A 184 -6.89 -16.10 0.57
CA LEU A 184 -7.21 -14.95 1.43
C LEU A 184 -7.72 -13.75 0.63
N LEU A 185 -7.06 -13.37 -0.46
CA LEU A 185 -7.49 -12.24 -1.28
C LEU A 185 -8.84 -12.50 -1.97
N ARG A 186 -9.07 -13.75 -2.39
CA ARG A 186 -10.36 -14.17 -2.96
C ARG A 186 -11.47 -14.05 -1.91
N ARG A 187 -11.23 -14.54 -0.68
CA ARG A 187 -12.15 -14.40 0.45
C ARG A 187 -12.43 -12.94 0.76
N ALA A 188 -11.41 -12.08 0.73
CA ALA A 188 -11.55 -10.65 0.96
C ALA A 188 -12.55 -10.01 -0.01
N TYR A 189 -12.43 -10.31 -1.31
CA TYR A 189 -13.36 -9.79 -2.32
C TYR A 189 -14.78 -10.33 -2.17
N TYR A 190 -14.94 -11.60 -1.79
CA TYR A 190 -16.27 -12.13 -1.50
C TYR A 190 -16.91 -11.49 -0.25
N LYS A 191 -16.12 -11.05 0.74
CA LYS A 191 -16.65 -10.33 1.90
C LYS A 191 -17.14 -8.92 1.56
N ILE A 192 -16.54 -8.27 0.56
CA ILE A 192 -16.88 -6.89 0.18
C ILE A 192 -17.99 -6.85 -0.88
N THR A 193 -18.19 -7.93 -1.64
CA THR A 193 -19.15 -7.97 -2.75
C THR A 193 -20.41 -8.76 -2.40
N ASN A 194 -21.56 -8.22 -2.79
CA ASN A 194 -22.87 -8.86 -2.59
C ASN A 194 -23.30 -9.70 -3.81
N SER A 195 -22.47 -9.80 -4.85
CA SER A 195 -22.78 -10.56 -6.07
C SER A 195 -21.52 -11.12 -6.74
N HIS A 196 -21.70 -12.21 -7.49
CA HIS A 196 -20.63 -12.82 -8.28
C HIS A 196 -20.10 -11.86 -9.37
N GLU A 197 -20.99 -11.08 -9.98
CA GLU A 197 -20.61 -10.06 -10.95
C GLU A 197 -19.73 -8.97 -10.31
N GLY A 198 -20.07 -8.54 -9.09
CA GLY A 198 -19.25 -7.61 -8.31
C GLY A 198 -17.85 -8.18 -8.04
N PHE A 199 -17.77 -9.46 -7.66
CA PHE A 199 -16.47 -10.14 -7.49
C PHE A 199 -15.62 -10.12 -8.75
N TYR A 200 -16.18 -10.50 -9.91
CA TYR A 200 -15.42 -10.49 -11.17
C TYR A 200 -15.02 -9.10 -11.61
N THR A 201 -15.87 -8.10 -11.38
CA THR A 201 -15.58 -6.70 -11.69
C THR A 201 -14.43 -6.17 -10.85
N LEU A 202 -14.49 -6.34 -9.52
CA LEU A 202 -13.41 -5.94 -8.62
C LEU A 202 -12.10 -6.68 -8.92
N ARG A 203 -12.17 -7.99 -9.16
CA ARG A 203 -10.99 -8.79 -9.52
C ARG A 203 -10.37 -8.27 -10.81
N ARG A 204 -11.17 -7.99 -11.85
CA ARG A 204 -10.68 -7.46 -13.12
C ARG A 204 -10.03 -6.11 -12.92
N GLN A 205 -10.70 -5.19 -12.23
CA GLN A 205 -10.18 -3.85 -11.95
C GLN A 205 -8.87 -3.91 -11.16
N PHE A 206 -8.79 -4.74 -10.11
CA PHE A 206 -7.56 -4.92 -9.34
C PHE A 206 -6.41 -5.47 -10.18
N ILE A 207 -6.65 -6.49 -11.03
CA ILE A 207 -5.63 -7.05 -11.90
C ILE A 207 -5.13 -6.00 -12.89
N THR A 208 -6.05 -5.25 -13.51
CA THR A 208 -5.70 -4.18 -14.45
C THR A 208 -4.91 -3.07 -13.75
N SER A 209 -5.34 -2.61 -12.58
CA SER A 209 -4.66 -1.54 -11.85
C SER A 209 -3.31 -1.94 -11.26
N TYR A 210 -3.13 -3.22 -10.89
CA TYR A 210 -1.89 -3.72 -10.29
C TYR A 210 -0.82 -4.05 -11.34
N ALA A 211 -1.23 -4.36 -12.57
CA ALA A 211 -0.32 -4.68 -13.66
C ALA A 211 0.31 -3.45 -14.33
N ILE A 212 -0.30 -2.27 -14.14
CA ILE A 212 0.20 -0.96 -14.59
C ILE A 212 1.13 -0.39 -13.51
#